data_AF-A0A9C9XQR3-F1
#
_entry.id   AF-A0A9C9XQR3-F1
#
_cell.length_a   1.000
_cell.length_b   1.000
_cell.length_c   1.000
_cell.angle_alpha   90.00
_cell.angle_beta   90.00
_cell.angle_gamma   90.00
#
_symmetry.space_group_name_H-M   'P 1'
#
loop_
_entity.id
_entity.type
_entity.pdbx_description
1 polymer ?
#
loop_
_entity_poly.entity_id
_entity_poly.type
_entity_poly.pdbx_seq_one_letter_code
_entity_poly.pdbx_strand_id
1 'polypeptide(L)'
;LTGADQLAFNRWLAAQAHARGLSIGLKNDLEQGAALVSDFDWALNEQCFQYNECDSLRPFVQAGKAVFGVEYTGDAGSFCPRANAMDFDWLMKRIDLGSWRVPCR
;
A
#
# COMPACT_ATOMS: atom_id res chain seq x y z
N LEU A 1 10.83 11.64 -16.22
CA LEU A 1 10.01 10.45 -15.91
C LEU A 1 8.56 10.85 -16.04
N THR A 2 7.75 9.98 -16.63
CA THR A 2 6.32 10.15 -16.90
C THR A 2 5.53 9.03 -16.23
N GLY A 3 4.20 9.17 -16.16
CA GLY A 3 3.34 8.06 -15.73
C GLY A 3 3.49 6.81 -16.62
N ALA A 4 3.75 6.97 -17.91
CA ALA A 4 4.00 5.83 -18.80
C ALA A 4 5.31 5.10 -18.47
N ASP A 5 6.36 5.85 -18.09
CA ASP A 5 7.64 5.27 -17.65
C ASP A 5 7.43 4.45 -16.37
N GLN A 6 6.69 5.00 -15.40
CA GLN A 6 6.38 4.33 -14.13
C GLN A 6 5.56 3.05 -14.36
N LEU A 7 4.52 3.12 -15.20
CA LEU A 7 3.66 1.99 -15.51
C LEU A 7 4.45 0.85 -16.18
N ALA A 8 5.31 1.20 -17.15
CA ALA A 8 6.17 0.23 -17.84
C ALA A 8 7.18 -0.41 -16.87
N PHE A 9 7.81 0.39 -16.01
CA PHE A 9 8.77 -0.09 -15.02
C PHE A 9 8.10 -1.01 -13.99
N ASN A 10 6.95 -0.62 -13.45
CA ASN A 10 6.21 -1.39 -12.46
C ASN A 10 5.80 -2.78 -13.00
N ARG A 11 5.26 -2.85 -14.22
CA ARG A 11 4.90 -4.13 -14.86
C ARG A 11 6.11 -5.01 -15.11
N TRP A 12 7.20 -4.41 -15.61
CA TRP A 12 8.45 -5.14 -15.81
C TRP A 12 8.97 -5.72 -14.48
N LEU A 13 8.96 -4.92 -13.41
CA LEU A 13 9.44 -5.33 -12.10
C LEU A 13 8.60 -6.46 -11.51
N ALA A 14 7.27 -6.36 -11.62
CA ALA A 14 6.36 -7.42 -11.19
C ALA A 14 6.62 -8.74 -11.92
N ALA A 15 6.74 -8.69 -13.25
CA ALA A 15 7.09 -9.86 -14.05
C ALA A 15 8.45 -10.46 -13.64
N GLN A 16 9.45 -9.63 -13.31
CA GLN A 16 10.75 -10.12 -12.83
C GLN A 16 10.68 -10.80 -11.46
N ALA A 17 9.85 -10.30 -10.54
CA ALA A 17 9.63 -10.91 -9.23
C ALA A 17 8.95 -12.28 -9.39
N HIS A 18 7.85 -12.33 -10.14
CA HIS A 18 7.10 -13.57 -10.37
C HIS A 18 7.92 -14.62 -11.12
N ALA A 19 8.76 -14.24 -12.10
CA ALA A 19 9.68 -15.15 -12.78
C ALA A 19 10.70 -15.81 -11.84
N ARG A 20 10.88 -15.28 -10.64
CA ARG A 20 11.77 -15.81 -9.59
C ARG A 20 10.99 -16.45 -8.43
N GLY A 21 9.68 -16.61 -8.56
CA GLY A 21 8.82 -17.14 -7.50
C GLY A 21 8.69 -16.21 -6.29
N LEU A 22 8.99 -14.92 -6.45
CA LEU A 22 8.86 -13.91 -5.41
C LEU A 22 7.52 -13.19 -5.53
N SER A 23 6.92 -12.88 -4.38
CA SER A 23 5.81 -11.93 -4.32
C SER A 23 6.31 -10.49 -4.43
N ILE A 24 5.45 -9.59 -4.90
CA ILE A 24 5.74 -8.16 -5.04
C ILE A 24 4.55 -7.28 -4.64
N GLY A 25 4.85 -6.14 -4.02
CA GLY A 25 3.87 -5.14 -3.63
C GLY A 25 4.04 -3.80 -4.32
N LEU A 26 2.92 -3.13 -4.63
CA LEU A 26 2.93 -1.76 -5.16
C LEU A 26 3.11 -0.79 -4.00
N LYS A 27 4.21 -0.03 -4.01
CA LYS A 27 4.45 1.03 -3.02
C LYS A 27 3.85 2.35 -3.51
N ASN A 28 2.89 2.91 -2.77
CA ASN A 28 2.20 4.15 -3.12
C ASN A 28 1.62 4.10 -4.55
N ASP A 29 1.96 5.08 -5.41
CA ASP A 29 1.55 5.13 -6.84
C ASP A 29 0.04 4.92 -7.06
N LEU A 30 -0.73 5.59 -6.21
CA LEU A 30 -2.17 5.37 -6.08
C LEU A 30 -2.94 5.66 -7.37
N GLU A 31 -2.48 6.63 -8.16
CA GLU A 31 -3.07 7.00 -9.45
C GLU A 31 -3.03 5.84 -10.46
N GLN A 32 -2.04 4.94 -10.35
CA GLN A 32 -1.88 3.79 -11.24
C GLN A 32 -2.39 2.48 -10.63
N GLY A 33 -2.85 2.49 -9.37
CA GLY A 33 -3.26 1.30 -8.63
C GLY A 33 -4.26 0.44 -9.39
N ALA A 34 -5.29 1.03 -9.99
CA ALA A 34 -6.29 0.29 -10.78
C ALA A 34 -5.70 -0.38 -12.04
N ALA A 35 -4.69 0.23 -12.67
CA ALA A 35 -4.04 -0.30 -13.87
C ALA A 35 -2.97 -1.36 -13.56
N LEU A 36 -2.54 -1.44 -12.31
CA LEU A 36 -1.47 -2.32 -11.80
C LEU A 36 -1.98 -3.40 -10.84
N VAL A 37 -3.24 -3.34 -10.41
CA VAL A 37 -3.81 -4.27 -9.42
C VAL A 37 -3.70 -5.72 -9.87
N SER A 38 -3.74 -6.02 -11.16
CA SER A 38 -3.56 -7.39 -11.67
C SER A 38 -2.10 -7.86 -11.64
N ASP A 39 -1.14 -6.93 -11.70
CA ASP A 39 0.29 -7.21 -11.81
C ASP A 39 0.97 -7.43 -10.44
N PHE A 40 0.45 -6.80 -9.37
CA PHE A 40 1.03 -6.87 -8.02
C PHE A 40 0.22 -7.76 -7.08
N ASP A 41 0.85 -8.34 -6.06
CA ASP A 41 0.20 -9.29 -5.14
C ASP A 41 -0.42 -8.61 -3.91
N TRP A 42 0.07 -7.42 -3.56
CA TRP A 42 -0.39 -6.59 -2.45
C TRP A 42 -0.04 -5.12 -2.68
N ALA A 43 -0.56 -4.22 -1.85
CA ALA A 43 -0.17 -2.81 -1.83
C ALA A 43 0.46 -2.43 -0.50
N LEU A 44 1.37 -1.46 -0.52
CA LEU A 44 1.92 -0.78 0.65
C LEU A 44 1.79 0.72 0.46
N ASN A 45 1.12 1.40 1.38
CA ASN A 45 1.01 2.86 1.34
C ASN A 45 1.54 3.51 2.62
N GLU A 46 2.04 4.73 2.45
CA GLU A 46 2.36 5.63 3.55
C GLU A 46 1.33 6.75 3.59
N GLN A 47 0.77 6.97 4.77
CA GLN A 47 0.09 8.21 5.13
C GLN A 47 -1.25 8.49 4.43
N CYS A 48 -1.96 7.47 3.92
CA CYS A 48 -3.23 7.73 3.26
C CYS A 48 -4.26 8.44 4.16
N PHE A 49 -4.23 8.26 5.48
CA PHE A 49 -5.17 8.93 6.38
C PHE A 49 -4.79 10.39 6.57
N GLN A 50 -3.49 10.71 6.60
CA GLN A 50 -3.00 12.08 6.64
C GLN A 50 -3.35 12.85 5.36
N TYR A 51 -3.26 12.22 4.19
CA TYR A 51 -3.52 12.85 2.89
C TYR A 51 -4.94 12.64 2.35
N ASN A 52 -5.79 11.91 3.10
CA ASN A 52 -7.15 11.58 2.71
C ASN A 52 -7.25 10.87 1.33
N GLU A 53 -6.38 9.89 1.11
CA GLU A 53 -6.24 9.16 -0.17
C GLU A 53 -6.46 7.64 -0.04
N CYS A 54 -6.95 7.17 1.11
CA CYS A 54 -7.11 5.75 1.39
C CYS A 54 -8.05 5.02 0.43
N ASP A 55 -9.05 5.71 -0.13
CA ASP A 55 -10.01 5.11 -1.06
C ASP A 55 -9.33 4.63 -2.35
N SER A 56 -8.21 5.22 -2.74
CA SER A 56 -7.45 4.81 -3.92
C SER A 56 -6.80 3.42 -3.78
N LEU A 57 -6.74 2.87 -2.56
CA LEU A 57 -6.24 1.51 -2.28
C LEU A 57 -7.33 0.44 -2.38
N ARG A 58 -8.62 0.83 -2.43
CA ARG A 58 -9.75 -0.12 -2.51
C ARG A 58 -9.67 -1.14 -3.64
N PRO A 59 -9.12 -0.83 -4.84
CA PRO A 59 -8.97 -1.85 -5.89
C PRO A 59 -8.23 -3.11 -5.42
N PHE A 60 -7.23 -2.98 -4.54
CA PHE A 60 -6.48 -4.13 -4.01
C PHE A 60 -7.35 -5.00 -3.09
N VAL A 61 -8.02 -4.40 -2.10
CA VAL A 61 -8.93 -5.16 -1.22
C VAL A 61 -10.09 -5.79 -2.00
N GLN A 62 -10.67 -5.06 -2.96
CA GLN A 62 -11.74 -5.58 -3.82
C GLN A 62 -11.28 -6.77 -4.68
N ALA A 63 -10.00 -6.80 -5.05
CA ALA A 63 -9.36 -7.93 -5.72
C ALA A 63 -8.93 -9.07 -4.76
N GLY A 64 -9.25 -8.96 -3.46
CA GLY A 64 -8.86 -9.94 -2.44
C GLY A 64 -7.37 -9.89 -2.09
N LYS A 65 -6.70 -8.75 -2.33
CA LYS A 65 -5.27 -8.55 -2.09
C LYS A 65 -5.04 -7.73 -0.82
N ALA A 66 -4.00 -8.09 -0.08
CA ALA A 66 -3.64 -7.39 1.15
C ALA A 66 -3.22 -5.93 0.86
N VAL A 67 -3.60 -5.03 1.77
CA VAL A 67 -3.15 -3.64 1.78
C VAL A 67 -2.46 -3.38 3.10
N PHE A 68 -1.15 -3.23 3.04
CA PHE A 68 -0.34 -2.81 4.16
C PHE A 68 -0.19 -1.30 4.18
N GLY A 69 -0.01 -0.71 5.35
CA GLY A 69 0.43 0.68 5.37
C GLY A 69 0.85 1.21 6.72
N VAL A 70 1.26 2.47 6.68
CA VAL A 70 1.88 3.12 7.81
C VAL A 70 1.49 4.58 7.92
N GLU A 71 1.12 5.01 9.13
CA GLU A 71 1.08 6.42 9.52
C GLU A 71 2.33 6.78 10.36
N TYR A 72 2.91 7.94 10.09
CA TYR A 72 4.04 8.49 10.86
C TYR A 72 3.61 9.56 11.86
N THR A 73 2.41 10.10 11.69
CA THR A 73 1.84 11.16 12.53
C THR A 73 0.38 10.85 12.84
N GLY A 74 -0.27 11.72 13.61
CA GLY A 74 -1.65 11.53 14.02
C GLY A 74 -1.80 10.58 15.22
N ASP A 75 -3.00 10.05 15.38
CA ASP A 75 -3.40 9.22 16.51
C ASP A 75 -3.94 7.86 16.02
N ALA A 76 -3.31 6.78 16.48
CA ALA A 76 -3.72 5.41 16.16
C ALA A 76 -5.16 5.11 16.60
N GLY A 77 -5.61 5.70 17.71
CA GLY A 77 -7.02 5.59 18.15
C GLY A 77 -8.02 6.14 17.12
N SER A 78 -7.58 7.09 16.29
CA SER A 78 -8.40 7.75 15.28
C SER A 78 -8.38 7.04 13.93
N PHE A 79 -7.21 6.62 13.43
CA PHE A 79 -7.12 5.98 12.11
C PHE A 79 -7.28 4.45 12.13
N CYS A 80 -6.92 3.75 13.21
CA CYS A 80 -7.01 2.28 13.24
C CYS A 80 -8.44 1.74 13.05
N PRO A 81 -9.50 2.30 13.68
CA PRO A 81 -10.87 1.84 13.44
C PRO A 81 -11.27 1.98 11.96
N ARG A 82 -10.80 3.04 11.29
CA ARG A 82 -11.07 3.29 9.86
C ARG A 82 -10.29 2.32 8.98
N ALA A 83 -9.02 2.08 9.26
CA ALA A 83 -8.18 1.10 8.55
C ALA A 83 -8.78 -0.31 8.63
N ASN A 84 -9.14 -0.75 9.84
CA ASN A 84 -9.74 -2.06 10.05
C ASN A 84 -11.10 -2.19 9.32
N ALA A 85 -11.91 -1.12 9.28
CA ALA A 85 -13.17 -1.12 8.53
C ALA A 85 -12.99 -1.16 7.00
N MET A 86 -11.82 -0.73 6.50
CA MET A 86 -11.42 -0.82 5.09
C MET A 86 -10.70 -2.14 4.75
N ASP A 87 -10.53 -3.03 5.73
CA ASP A 87 -9.75 -4.27 5.64
C ASP A 87 -8.26 -4.06 5.34
N PHE A 88 -7.67 -2.99 5.88
CA PHE A 88 -6.25 -2.69 5.75
C PHE A 88 -5.45 -3.16 6.98
N ASP A 89 -4.24 -3.63 6.75
CA ASP A 89 -3.25 -3.98 7.78
C ASP A 89 -2.30 -2.78 8.01
N TRP A 90 -2.59 -2.00 9.05
CA TRP A 90 -1.96 -0.70 9.25
C TRP A 90 -1.12 -0.61 10.52
N LEU A 91 -0.02 0.15 10.46
CA LEU A 91 0.88 0.43 11.58
C LEU A 91 0.99 1.93 11.84
N MET A 92 1.12 2.32 13.11
CA MET A 92 1.80 3.57 13.45
C MET A 92 3.29 3.30 13.59
N LYS A 93 4.12 4.15 12.97
CA LYS A 93 5.59 4.05 13.03
C LYS A 93 6.22 5.40 13.29
N ARG A 94 7.48 5.37 13.74
CA ARG A 94 8.37 6.52 13.62
C ARG A 94 8.94 6.54 12.20
N ILE A 95 9.25 7.72 11.69
CA ILE A 95 9.73 7.91 10.31
C ILE A 95 11.09 7.25 10.04
N ASP A 96 11.87 6.98 11.08
CA ASP A 96 13.14 6.23 11.01
C ASP A 96 12.94 4.72 10.77
N LEU A 97 11.69 4.25 10.81
CA LEU A 97 11.30 2.85 10.59
C LEU A 97 12.00 1.84 11.51
N GLY A 98 12.44 2.27 12.70
CA GLY A 98 13.05 1.42 13.73
C GLY A 98 12.10 0.35 14.28
N SER A 99 12.43 -0.33 15.37
CA SER A 99 11.59 -1.46 15.86
C SER A 99 10.21 -1.05 16.43
N TRP A 100 10.08 0.20 16.89
CA TRP A 100 8.84 0.74 17.48
C TRP A 100 7.68 0.69 16.49
N ARG A 101 6.52 0.22 16.95
CA ARG A 101 5.28 0.16 16.15
C ARG A 101 4.05 0.07 17.05
N VAL A 102 2.92 0.56 16.55
CA VAL A 102 1.58 0.30 17.11
C VAL A 102 0.73 -0.34 16.01
N PRO A 103 0.33 -1.62 16.14
CA PRO A 103 -0.50 -2.28 15.14
C PRO A 103 -1.99 -1.96 15.32
N CYS A 104 -2.75 -1.87 14.23
CA CYS A 104 -4.20 -1.74 14.27
C CYS A 104 -4.94 -3.09 14.45
N ARG A 105 -4.34 -4.20 14.02
CA ARG A 105 -4.81 -5.59 14.22
C ARG A 105 -3.64 -6.58 14.18
#